data_AF-A0A9W3JVI8-F1
#
_entry.id   AF-A0A9W3JVI8-F1
#
_cell.length_a   1.000
_cell.length_b   1.000
_cell.length_c   1.000
_cell.angle_alpha   90.00
_cell.angle_beta   90.00
_cell.angle_gamma   90.00
#
_symmetry.space_group_name_H-M   'P 1'
#
loop_
_entity.id
_entity.type
_entity.pdbx_description
1 polymer ?
#
loop_
_entity_poly.entity_id
_entity_poly.type
_entity_poly.pdbx_seq_one_letter_code
_entity_poly.pdbx_strand_id
1 'polypeptide(L)'
;MTENEKLMDSVNEEVYQERLRQNEKWGIQRHPIGTWLSILGEEFGEVCQAAQSELGLASVKDTDADNLYMECIHVAAVASAIAEQIKEQHSLKEVA
;
A
#
# COMPACT_ATOMS: atom_id res chain seq x y z
N MET A 1 16.64 2.98 20.59
CA MET A 1 15.60 3.31 19.60
C MET A 1 15.03 4.68 19.94
N THR A 2 15.21 5.64 19.05
CA THR A 2 14.63 6.99 19.13
C THR A 2 13.12 6.93 18.96
N GLU A 3 12.42 7.99 19.34
CA GLU A 3 10.95 8.04 19.15
C GLU A 3 10.56 7.97 17.68
N ASN A 4 11.36 8.58 16.80
CA ASN A 4 11.17 8.49 15.35
C ASN A 4 11.34 7.06 14.84
N GLU A 5 12.34 6.32 15.35
CA GLU A 5 12.55 4.91 14.98
C GLU A 5 11.36 4.05 15.41
N LYS A 6 10.81 4.25 16.61
CA LYS A 6 9.60 3.53 17.03
C LYS A 6 8.39 3.83 16.15
N LEU A 7 8.21 5.09 15.74
CA LEU A 7 7.13 5.48 14.84
C LEU A 7 7.28 4.81 13.47
N MET A 8 8.49 4.81 12.90
CA MET A 8 8.78 4.13 11.63
C MET A 8 8.50 2.62 11.74
N ASP A 9 8.92 1.99 12.84
CA ASP A 9 8.68 0.57 13.07
C ASP A 9 7.17 0.26 13.20
N SER A 10 6.42 1.09 13.92
CA SER A 10 4.96 0.94 14.05
C SER A 10 4.25 1.02 12.70
N VAL A 11 4.58 2.03 11.87
CA VAL A 11 3.97 2.20 10.54
C VAL A 11 4.33 1.02 9.63
N ASN A 12 5.58 0.56 9.64
CA ASN A 12 6.00 -0.59 8.83
C ASN A 12 5.33 -1.90 9.27
N GLU A 13 5.07 -2.07 10.57
CA GLU A 13 4.30 -3.20 11.07
C GLU A 13 2.87 -3.18 10.53
N GLU A 14 2.23 -2.02 10.47
CA GLU A 14 0.87 -1.91 9.91
C GLU A 14 0.83 -2.18 8.40
N VAL A 15 1.85 -1.76 7.64
CA VAL A 15 2.02 -2.17 6.23
C VAL A 15 2.15 -3.69 6.12
N TYR A 16 2.92 -4.32 7.02
CA TYR A 16 3.06 -5.77 7.05
C TYR A 16 1.74 -6.49 7.38
N GLN A 17 0.98 -6.00 8.36
CA GLN A 17 -0.33 -6.54 8.70
C GLN A 17 -1.33 -6.39 7.54
N GLU A 18 -1.32 -5.25 6.84
CA GLU A 18 -2.13 -5.07 5.65
C GLU A 18 -1.72 -6.07 4.57
N ARG A 19 -0.42 -6.28 4.29
CA ARG A 19 0.04 -7.31 3.36
C ARG A 19 -0.49 -8.71 3.70
N LEU A 20 -0.52 -9.06 4.98
CA LEU A 20 -1.11 -10.33 5.44
C LEU A 20 -2.61 -10.40 5.12
N ARG A 21 -3.36 -9.34 5.43
CA ARG A 21 -4.80 -9.25 5.13
C ARG A 21 -5.09 -9.36 3.62
N GLN A 22 -4.31 -8.67 2.79
CA GLN A 22 -4.44 -8.73 1.33
C GLN A 22 -4.15 -10.14 0.81
N ASN A 23 -3.12 -10.80 1.34
CA ASN A 23 -2.80 -12.19 1.00
C ASN A 23 -3.91 -13.15 1.46
N GLU A 24 -4.56 -12.92 2.59
CA GLU A 24 -5.71 -13.71 3.04
C GLU A 24 -6.91 -13.52 2.09
N LYS A 25 -7.18 -12.27 1.69
CA LYS A 25 -8.34 -11.91 0.88
C LYS A 25 -8.22 -12.38 -0.58
N TRP A 26 -7.03 -12.29 -1.16
CA TRP A 26 -6.82 -12.52 -2.60
C TRP A 26 -5.80 -13.61 -2.91
N GLY A 27 -5.11 -14.16 -1.92
CA GLY A 27 -3.96 -15.03 -2.13
C GLY A 27 -2.70 -14.26 -2.53
N ILE A 28 -1.59 -14.97 -2.71
CA ILE A 28 -0.33 -14.39 -3.18
C ILE A 28 -0.50 -13.94 -4.63
N GLN A 29 -0.44 -12.64 -4.86
CA GLN A 29 -0.59 -12.04 -6.18
C GLN A 29 0.76 -11.87 -6.88
N ARG A 30 0.85 -12.26 -8.15
CA ARG A 30 1.99 -11.97 -9.03
C ARG A 30 1.49 -11.57 -10.41
N HIS A 31 1.89 -10.38 -10.86
CA HIS A 31 1.34 -9.78 -12.07
C HIS A 31 2.41 -9.18 -12.98
N PRO A 32 2.12 -9.00 -14.28
CA PRO A 32 2.88 -8.10 -15.14
C PRO A 32 2.92 -6.68 -14.56
N ILE A 33 4.02 -5.95 -14.83
CA ILE A 33 4.22 -4.62 -14.25
C ILE A 33 3.08 -3.64 -14.57
N GLY A 34 2.47 -3.73 -15.76
CA GLY A 34 1.34 -2.87 -16.13
C GLY A 34 0.10 -3.05 -15.24
N THR A 35 -0.21 -4.30 -14.87
CA THR A 35 -1.29 -4.61 -13.93
C THR A 35 -0.95 -4.09 -12.54
N TRP A 36 0.29 -4.28 -12.09
CA TRP A 36 0.74 -3.74 -10.80
C TRP A 36 0.64 -2.21 -10.72
N LEU A 37 1.05 -1.51 -11.77
CA LEU A 37 0.93 -0.06 -11.83
C LEU A 37 -0.53 0.41 -11.85
N SER A 38 -1.43 -0.39 -12.42
CA SER A 38 -2.86 -0.09 -12.39
C SER A 38 -3.43 -0.23 -10.98
N ILE A 39 -3.08 -1.30 -10.26
CA ILE A 39 -3.51 -1.52 -8.87
C ILE A 39 -2.92 -0.42 -7.96
N LEU A 40 -1.62 -0.14 -8.07
CA LEU A 40 -0.98 0.93 -7.29
C LEU A 40 -1.59 2.31 -7.57
N GLY A 41 -1.97 2.55 -8.83
CA GLY A 41 -2.63 3.80 -9.24
C GLY A 41 -4.02 3.97 -8.64
N GLU A 42 -4.78 2.87 -8.50
CA GLU A 42 -6.11 2.88 -7.84
C GLU A 42 -5.98 3.31 -6.37
N GLU A 43 -5.11 2.64 -5.60
CA GLU A 43 -4.87 2.94 -4.18
C GLU A 43 -4.37 4.39 -3.99
N PHE A 44 -3.51 4.88 -4.90
CA PHE A 44 -3.07 6.28 -4.87
C PHE A 44 -4.20 7.27 -5.16
N GLY A 45 -5.17 6.87 -6.00
CA GLY A 45 -6.40 7.61 -6.23
C GLY A 45 -7.23 7.74 -4.94
N GLU A 46 -7.34 6.67 -4.17
CA GLU A 46 -8.03 6.66 -2.86
C GLU A 46 -7.34 7.58 -1.84
N VAL A 47 -5.99 7.57 -1.78
CA VAL A 47 -5.22 8.57 -1.01
C VAL A 47 -5.57 10.00 -1.43
N CYS A 48 -5.60 10.26 -2.75
CA CYS A 48 -5.93 11.58 -3.28
C CYS A 48 -7.37 12.00 -2.96
N GLN A 49 -8.30 11.05 -2.86
CA GLN A 49 -9.68 11.29 -2.45
C GLN A 49 -9.76 11.59 -0.95
N ALA A 50 -9.13 10.77 -0.11
CA ALA A 50 -9.11 10.96 1.34
C ALA A 50 -8.45 12.30 1.74
N ALA A 51 -7.38 12.69 1.04
CA ALA A 51 -6.69 13.96 1.29
C ALA A 51 -7.55 15.21 0.99
N GLN A 52 -8.55 15.13 0.11
CA GLN A 52 -9.41 16.29 -0.18
C GLN A 52 -10.20 16.73 1.06
N SER A 53 -10.55 15.78 1.94
CA SER A 53 -11.22 16.04 3.22
C SER A 53 -10.32 16.83 4.17
N GLU A 54 -9.04 16.45 4.30
CA GLU A 54 -8.05 17.16 5.12
C GLU A 54 -7.73 18.57 4.59
N LEU A 55 -7.79 18.75 3.26
CA LEU A 55 -7.54 20.04 2.62
C LEU A 55 -8.75 20.99 2.66
N GLY A 56 -9.92 20.52 3.12
CA GLY A 56 -11.14 21.31 3.18
C GLY A 56 -11.67 21.73 1.81
N LEU A 57 -11.36 20.96 0.75
CA LEU A 57 -11.56 21.37 -0.64
C LEU A 57 -12.88 20.89 -1.28
N ALA A 58 -13.71 20.07 -0.63
CA ALA A 58 -15.01 19.71 -1.18
C ALA A 58 -16.05 19.41 -0.12
N SER A 59 -17.30 19.74 -0.46
CA SER A 59 -18.53 19.27 0.17
C SER A 59 -18.43 17.77 0.42
N VAL A 60 -18.10 17.39 1.66
CA VAL A 60 -18.00 16.01 2.10
C VAL A 60 -19.39 15.40 1.89
N LYS A 61 -19.55 14.62 0.82
CA LYS A 61 -20.56 13.57 0.86
C LYS A 61 -20.10 12.64 1.97
N ASP A 62 -21.01 12.20 2.82
CA ASP A 62 -20.82 11.06 3.74
C ASP A 62 -20.58 9.77 2.92
N THR A 63 -19.62 9.79 2.01
CA THR A 63 -18.99 8.58 1.51
C THR A 63 -18.01 8.17 2.58
N ASP A 64 -17.92 6.86 2.84
CA ASP A 64 -16.94 6.19 3.69
C ASP A 64 -15.52 6.61 3.27
N ALA A 65 -15.13 7.85 3.56
CA ALA A 65 -13.80 8.36 3.28
C ALA A 65 -12.92 7.66 4.29
N ASP A 66 -12.40 6.52 3.86
CA ASP A 66 -11.43 5.75 4.59
C ASP A 66 -10.29 6.70 4.99
N ASN A 67 -9.83 6.53 6.22
CA ASN A 67 -8.89 7.44 6.87
C ASN A 67 -7.64 7.59 5.97
N LEU A 68 -7.22 8.84 5.66
CA LEU A 68 -6.03 9.14 4.85
C LEU A 68 -4.80 8.32 5.27
N TYR A 69 -4.65 8.09 6.57
CA TYR A 69 -3.60 7.23 7.11
C TYR A 69 -3.71 5.78 6.60
N MET A 70 -4.90 5.18 6.64
CA MET A 70 -5.14 3.83 6.13
C MET A 70 -4.88 3.72 4.64
N GLU A 71 -5.27 4.72 3.85
CA GLU A 71 -5.00 4.70 2.41
C GLU A 71 -3.50 4.77 2.10
N CYS A 72 -2.73 5.52 2.91
CA CYS A 72 -1.28 5.47 2.83
C CYS A 72 -0.74 4.06 3.12
N ILE A 73 -1.31 3.35 4.10
CA ILE A 73 -0.95 1.97 4.43
C ILE A 73 -1.28 1.02 3.27
N HIS A 74 -2.45 1.16 2.64
CA HIS A 74 -2.86 0.32 1.49
C HIS A 74 -1.92 0.52 0.29
N VAL A 75 -1.63 1.77 -0.08
CA VAL A 75 -0.66 2.09 -1.15
C VAL A 75 0.72 1.48 -0.85
N ALA A 76 1.21 1.65 0.38
CA ALA A 76 2.50 1.12 0.79
C ALA A 76 2.53 -0.42 0.75
N ALA A 77 1.44 -1.08 1.13
CA ALA A 77 1.29 -2.52 1.02
C ALA A 77 1.34 -2.98 -0.46
N VAL A 78 0.64 -2.31 -1.38
CA VAL A 78 0.74 -2.67 -2.80
C VAL A 78 2.17 -2.46 -3.33
N ALA A 79 2.84 -1.36 -2.97
CA ALA A 79 4.23 -1.14 -3.35
C ALA A 79 5.17 -2.23 -2.80
N SER A 80 4.95 -2.70 -1.56
CA SER A 80 5.69 -3.83 -0.98
C SER A 80 5.47 -5.11 -1.78
N ALA A 81 4.23 -5.43 -2.15
CA ALA A 81 3.92 -6.63 -2.94
C ALA A 81 4.64 -6.64 -4.31
N ILE A 82 4.75 -5.46 -4.95
CA ILE A 82 5.51 -5.29 -6.18
C ILE A 82 7.00 -5.54 -5.94
N ALA A 83 7.57 -4.95 -4.88
CA ALA A 83 8.98 -5.12 -4.53
C ALA A 83 9.32 -6.58 -4.18
N GLU A 84 8.43 -7.28 -3.47
CA GLU A 84 8.53 -8.72 -3.17
C GLU A 84 8.68 -9.53 -4.47
N GLN A 85 7.79 -9.32 -5.45
CA GLN A 85 7.86 -10.01 -6.73
C GLN A 85 9.17 -9.71 -7.48
N ILE A 86 9.60 -8.44 -7.52
CA ILE A 86 10.84 -8.04 -8.21
C ILE A 86 12.04 -8.73 -7.55
N LYS A 87 12.06 -8.78 -6.20
CA LYS A 87 13.12 -9.44 -5.45
C LYS A 87 13.19 -10.93 -5.75
N GLU A 88 12.05 -11.62 -5.77
CA GLU A 88 11.97 -13.04 -6.18
C GLU A 88 12.50 -13.25 -7.59
N GLN A 89 12.13 -12.40 -8.54
CA GLN A 89 12.59 -12.47 -9.92
C GLN A 89 14.10 -12.25 -10.05
N HIS A 90 14.70 -11.38 -9.23
CA HIS A 90 16.14 -11.18 -9.21
C HIS A 90 16.87 -12.39 -8.61
N SER A 91 16.40 -12.91 -7.48
CA SER A 91 16.98 -14.11 -6.88
C SER A 91 16.93 -15.32 -7.80
N LEU A 92 15.89 -15.48 -8.62
CA LEU A 92 15.83 -16.57 -9.61
C LEU A 92 16.88 -16.45 -10.73
N LYS A 93 17.28 -15.22 -11.10
CA LYS A 93 18.30 -14.98 -12.13
C LYS A 93 19.72 -15.23 -11.65
N GLU A 94 19.97 -15.11 -10.35
CA GLU A 94 21.31 -15.33 -9.77
C GLU A 94 21.65 -16.82 -9.62
N VAL A 95 20.65 -17.70 -9.67
CA VAL A 95 20.79 -19.15 -9.46
C VAL A 95 20.71 -19.94 -10.78
N ALA A 96 20.38 -19.27 -11.90
CA ALA A 96 20.25 -19.84 -13.24
C ALA A 96 21.48 -19.52 -14.11
#